data_AF-A0A7S1EWA8-F1
#
_entry.id   AF-A0A7S1EWA8-F1
#
_cell.length_a   1.000
_cell.length_b   1.000
_cell.length_c   1.000
_cell.angle_alpha   90.00
_cell.angle_beta   90.00
_cell.angle_gamma   90.00
#
_symmetry.space_group_name_H-M   'P 1'
#
loop_
_entity.id
_entity.type
_entity.pdbx_description
1 polymer ?
#
loop_
_entity_poly.entity_id
_entity_poly.type
_entity_poly.pdbx_seq_one_letter_code
_entity_poly.pdbx_strand_id
1 'polypeptide(L)'
;IDWDWERGRYEVDLDGETVLSLRPSNLTQNTVVEIRGIESQPDLNGQNGKIYNFSAEHGRYMVMLSGGRDVLLLPVNAILTTGTRVVIEGLSSAQFNGQMAQIMELDREAMRYTVFCQNGKQIKIKFDNVLC
;
A
#
# COMPACT_ATOMS: atom_id res chain seq x y z
N ILE A 1 -4.65 9.14 -18.74
CA ILE A 1 -4.32 8.76 -17.35
C ILE A 1 -2.91 8.19 -17.39
N ASP A 2 -1.94 8.99 -16.98
CA ASP A 2 -0.50 8.76 -17.20
C ASP A 2 0.27 9.08 -15.91
N TRP A 3 1.54 8.69 -15.87
CA TRP A 3 2.47 9.04 -14.79
C TRP A 3 3.51 10.04 -15.30
N ASP A 4 3.51 11.23 -14.72
CA ASP A 4 4.52 12.24 -14.95
C ASP A 4 5.79 11.87 -14.17
N TRP A 5 6.77 11.31 -14.89
CA TRP A 5 8.05 10.88 -14.33
C TRP A 5 8.91 12.03 -13.81
N GLU A 6 8.82 13.22 -14.41
CA GLU A 6 9.60 14.39 -13.99
C GLU A 6 9.08 14.94 -12.66
N ARG A 7 7.76 15.00 -12.51
CA ARG A 7 7.11 15.53 -11.31
C ARG A 7 6.87 14.47 -10.24
N GLY A 8 6.94 13.19 -10.61
CA GLY A 8 6.59 12.07 -9.74
C GLY A 8 5.12 12.11 -9.35
N ARG A 9 4.22 12.31 -10.32
CA ARG A 9 2.78 12.51 -10.09
C ARG A 9 1.91 11.74 -11.06
N TYR A 10 0.76 11.31 -10.58
CA TYR A 10 -0.32 10.78 -11.41
C TYR A 10 -1.13 11.91 -12.01
N GLU A 11 -1.43 11.80 -13.30
CA GLU A 11 -2.45 12.59 -13.96
C GLU A 11 -3.77 11.81 -13.95
N VAL A 12 -4.69 12.26 -13.11
CA VAL A 12 -6.00 11.62 -12.90
C VAL A 12 -7.08 12.48 -13.52
N ASP A 13 -7.72 11.93 -14.54
CA ASP A 13 -8.90 12.51 -15.17
C ASP A 13 -10.13 12.17 -14.31
N LEU A 14 -10.92 13.19 -13.93
CA LEU A 14 -12.13 13.00 -13.15
C LEU A 14 -13.39 12.87 -14.01
N ASP A 15 -13.50 13.64 -15.09
CA ASP A 15 -14.74 13.83 -15.84
C ASP A 15 -14.53 14.20 -17.33
N GLY A 16 -13.30 14.10 -17.82
CA GLY A 16 -12.88 14.46 -19.18
C GLY A 16 -12.50 15.93 -19.35
N GLU A 17 -12.76 16.78 -18.35
CA GLU A 17 -12.44 18.21 -18.38
C GLU A 17 -11.40 18.58 -17.32
N THR A 18 -11.41 17.90 -16.17
CA THR A 18 -10.50 18.16 -15.07
C THR A 18 -9.46 17.05 -14.93
N VAL A 19 -8.19 17.41 -15.10
CA VAL A 19 -7.05 16.55 -14.79
C VAL A 19 -6.38 17.01 -13.50
N LEU A 20 -6.38 16.15 -12.48
CA LEU A 20 -5.64 16.37 -11.24
C LEU A 20 -4.22 15.84 -11.35
N SER A 21 -3.26 16.60 -10.80
CA SER A 21 -1.86 16.17 -10.64
C SER A 21 -1.60 15.75 -9.20
N LEU A 22 -1.66 14.45 -8.92
CA LEU A 22 -1.64 13.88 -7.58
C LEU A 22 -0.31 13.19 -7.27
N ARG A 23 0.20 13.36 -6.05
CA ARG A 23 1.31 12.51 -5.57
C ARG A 23 0.77 11.10 -5.31
N PRO A 24 1.61 10.06 -5.36
CA PRO A 24 1.21 8.73 -4.89
C PRO A 24 0.60 8.74 -3.49
N SER A 25 1.16 9.53 -2.58
CA SER A 25 0.65 9.67 -1.21
C SER A 25 -0.71 10.37 -1.10
N ASN A 26 -1.27 10.87 -2.20
CA ASN A 26 -2.64 11.41 -2.25
C ASN A 26 -3.66 10.35 -2.67
N LEU A 27 -3.20 9.17 -3.08
CA LEU A 27 -4.03 8.08 -3.57
C LEU A 27 -3.90 6.90 -2.61
N THR A 28 -4.97 6.11 -2.53
CA THR A 28 -4.95 4.80 -1.88
C THR A 28 -5.53 3.81 -2.86
N GLN A 29 -4.79 2.76 -3.16
CA GLN A 29 -5.28 1.76 -4.10
C GLN A 29 -6.45 0.95 -3.50
N ASN A 30 -7.52 0.80 -4.28
CA ASN A 30 -8.60 -0.12 -3.95
C ASN A 30 -8.12 -1.55 -4.15
N THR A 31 -7.64 -2.21 -3.10
CA THR A 31 -7.00 -3.53 -3.17
C THR A 31 -7.43 -4.46 -2.04
N VAL A 32 -7.22 -5.75 -2.23
CA VAL A 32 -7.46 -6.78 -1.21
C VAL A 32 -6.23 -6.90 -0.30
N VAL A 33 -6.48 -7.12 0.99
CA VAL A 33 -5.44 -7.35 1.99
C VAL A 33 -5.81 -8.53 2.88
N GLU A 34 -4.79 -9.17 3.41
CA GLU A 34 -4.93 -10.10 4.53
C GLU A 34 -4.50 -9.40 5.82
N ILE A 35 -5.28 -9.58 6.88
CA ILE A 35 -5.05 -8.97 8.18
C ILE A 35 -4.09 -9.81 9.00
N ARG A 36 -3.12 -9.16 9.66
CA ARG A 36 -2.19 -9.82 10.57
C ARG A 36 -1.86 -8.99 11.81
N GLY A 37 -1.30 -9.64 12.82
CA GLY A 37 -0.62 -8.96 13.93
C GLY A 37 -1.50 -8.11 14.84
N ILE A 38 -2.83 -8.26 14.81
CA ILE A 38 -3.72 -7.55 15.73
C ILE A 38 -3.82 -8.33 17.05
N GLU A 39 -3.06 -7.91 18.05
CA GLU A 39 -3.05 -8.56 19.38
C GLU A 39 -4.37 -8.38 20.14
N SER A 40 -5.02 -7.22 20.01
CA SER A 40 -6.26 -6.90 20.73
C SER A 40 -7.51 -7.56 20.14
N GLN A 41 -7.46 -8.01 18.89
CA GLN A 41 -8.54 -8.73 18.21
C GLN A 41 -7.93 -9.88 17.37
N PRO A 42 -7.42 -10.95 18.02
CA PRO A 42 -6.73 -12.03 17.33
C PRO A 42 -7.56 -12.72 16.25
N ASP A 43 -8.89 -12.77 16.43
CA ASP A 43 -9.84 -13.40 15.51
C ASP A 43 -9.89 -12.73 14.13
N LEU A 44 -9.40 -11.49 14.01
CA LEU A 44 -9.28 -10.80 12.72
C LEU A 44 -8.08 -11.27 11.90
N ASN A 45 -7.05 -11.85 12.55
CA ASN A 45 -5.85 -12.27 11.85
C ASN A 45 -6.14 -13.45 10.92
N GLY A 46 -5.60 -13.39 9.70
CA GLY A 46 -5.86 -14.35 8.62
C GLY A 46 -7.15 -14.07 7.83
N GLN A 47 -7.98 -13.11 8.25
CA GLN A 47 -9.12 -12.68 7.44
C GLN A 47 -8.69 -11.75 6.31
N ASN A 48 -9.46 -11.76 5.22
CA ASN A 48 -9.27 -10.84 4.10
C ASN A 48 -10.26 -9.68 4.16
N GLY A 49 -9.83 -8.54 3.64
CA GLY A 49 -10.68 -7.36 3.47
C GLY A 49 -10.25 -6.52 2.28
N LYS A 50 -11.05 -5.52 1.93
CA LYS A 50 -10.76 -4.58 0.85
C LYS A 50 -10.43 -3.22 1.43
N ILE A 51 -9.22 -2.71 1.17
CA ILE A 51 -8.91 -1.30 1.41
C ILE A 51 -9.73 -0.48 0.44
N TYR A 52 -10.45 0.51 0.96
CA TYR A 52 -11.18 1.47 0.14
C TYR A 52 -10.77 2.92 0.40
N ASN A 53 -10.07 3.20 1.50
CA ASN A 53 -9.59 4.54 1.84
C ASN A 53 -8.43 4.48 2.85
N PHE A 54 -7.73 5.61 3.03
CA PHE A 54 -6.76 5.82 4.10
C PHE A 54 -7.19 6.99 4.98
N SER A 55 -7.36 6.72 6.27
CA SER A 55 -7.67 7.73 7.26
C SER A 55 -6.38 8.43 7.71
N ALA A 56 -6.05 9.55 7.08
CA ALA A 56 -4.87 10.36 7.44
C ALA A 56 -4.85 10.80 8.91
N GLU A 57 -6.03 11.08 9.50
CA GLU A 57 -6.18 11.43 10.91
C GLU A 57 -5.67 10.32 11.86
N HIS A 58 -5.89 9.07 11.48
CA HIS A 58 -5.60 7.90 12.31
C HIS A 58 -4.33 7.16 11.87
N GLY A 59 -3.76 7.50 10.71
CA GLY A 59 -2.67 6.78 10.07
C GLY A 59 -3.02 5.32 9.74
N ARG A 60 -4.26 5.06 9.32
CA ARG A 60 -4.80 3.69 9.16
C ARG A 60 -5.57 3.52 7.86
N TYR A 61 -5.49 2.34 7.28
CA TYR A 61 -6.39 1.94 6.21
C TYR A 61 -7.81 1.74 6.74
N MET A 62 -8.79 2.19 5.96
CA MET A 62 -10.19 1.80 6.11
C MET A 62 -10.41 0.55 5.27
N VAL A 63 -10.71 -0.55 5.95
CA VAL A 63 -10.82 -1.88 5.34
C VAL A 63 -12.22 -2.41 5.57
N MET A 64 -12.89 -2.80 4.48
CA MET A 64 -14.16 -3.52 4.53
C MET A 64 -13.89 -5.02 4.56
N LEU A 65 -14.25 -5.69 5.65
CA LEU A 65 -14.18 -7.15 5.77
C LEU A 65 -15.26 -7.80 4.91
N SER A 66 -15.06 -9.07 4.53
CA SER A 66 -16.02 -9.85 3.73
C SER A 66 -17.44 -9.91 4.33
N GLY A 67 -17.59 -9.72 5.64
CA GLY A 67 -18.88 -9.65 6.34
C GLY A 67 -19.56 -8.27 6.35
N GLY A 68 -19.04 -7.28 5.62
CA GLY A 68 -19.58 -5.91 5.56
C GLY A 68 -19.24 -5.04 6.77
N ARG A 69 -18.33 -5.50 7.65
CA ARG A 69 -17.82 -4.72 8.78
C ARG A 69 -16.61 -3.91 8.36
N ASP A 70 -16.61 -2.62 8.69
CA ASP A 70 -15.44 -1.76 8.52
C ASP A 70 -14.50 -1.81 9.74
N VAL A 71 -13.19 -1.79 9.45
CA VAL A 71 -12.14 -1.72 10.47
C VAL A 71 -11.06 -0.72 10.07
N LEU A 72 -10.46 -0.08 11.08
CA LEU A 72 -9.27 0.76 10.92
C LEU A 72 -8.01 -0.07 11.17
N LEU A 73 -7.27 -0.35 10.11
CA LEU A 73 -6.12 -1.23 10.09
C LEU A 73 -4.82 -0.42 9.99
N LEU A 74 -3.87 -0.64 10.90
CA LEU A 74 -2.53 -0.07 10.74
C LEU A 74 -1.85 -0.64 9.49
N PRO A 75 -1.03 0.14 8.75
CA PRO A 75 -0.36 -0.38 7.56
C PRO A 75 0.46 -1.65 7.81
N VAL A 76 1.16 -1.73 8.94
CA VAL A 76 1.92 -2.92 9.36
C VAL A 76 1.06 -4.18 9.53
N ASN A 77 -0.24 -4.01 9.78
CA ASN A 77 -1.19 -5.11 9.97
C ASN A 77 -1.87 -5.55 8.66
N ALA A 78 -1.52 -4.94 7.53
CA ALA A 78 -2.03 -5.27 6.20
C ALA A 78 -0.96 -5.98 5.37
N ILE A 79 -1.20 -7.25 5.03
CA ILE A 79 -0.43 -7.94 3.99
C ILE A 79 -1.09 -7.62 2.65
N LEU A 80 -0.39 -6.86 1.82
CA LEU A 80 -0.81 -6.49 0.48
C LEU A 80 -0.51 -7.63 -0.50
N THR A 81 -1.38 -7.83 -1.50
CA THR A 81 -1.19 -8.90 -2.49
C THR A 81 -0.12 -8.56 -3.53
N THR A 82 0.42 -9.58 -4.19
CA THR A 82 1.28 -9.38 -5.37
C THR A 82 0.59 -8.54 -6.44
N GLY A 83 1.37 -7.76 -7.19
CA GLY A 83 0.89 -6.79 -8.16
C GLY A 83 0.52 -5.43 -7.58
N THR A 84 0.31 -5.32 -6.25
CA THR A 84 -0.01 -4.04 -5.58
C THR A 84 1.14 -3.04 -5.76
N ARG A 85 0.81 -1.80 -6.13
CA ARG A 85 1.74 -0.69 -6.19
C ARG A 85 1.80 -0.02 -4.84
N VAL A 86 3.02 0.28 -4.39
CA VAL A 86 3.27 0.83 -3.07
C VAL A 86 4.33 1.93 -3.12
N VAL A 87 4.30 2.82 -2.12
CA VAL A 87 5.40 3.72 -1.80
C VAL A 87 6.24 3.07 -0.71
N ILE A 88 7.55 3.01 -0.92
CA ILE A 88 8.49 2.49 0.08
C ILE A 88 8.73 3.54 1.17
N GLU A 89 8.69 3.14 2.44
CA GLU A 89 9.00 4.02 3.57
C GLU A 89 9.69 3.29 4.73
N GLY A 90 10.30 4.08 5.62
CA GLY A 90 10.88 3.56 6.87
C GLY A 90 12.10 2.64 6.71
N LEU A 91 12.72 2.56 5.52
CA LEU A 91 13.96 1.83 5.35
C LEU A 91 15.15 2.61 5.87
N SER A 92 16.13 1.92 6.46
CA SER A 92 17.44 2.49 6.79
C SER A 92 18.22 2.88 5.53
N SER A 93 18.03 2.15 4.42
CA SER A 93 18.52 2.54 3.10
C SER A 93 17.64 3.65 2.52
N ALA A 94 17.84 4.86 3.04
CA ALA A 94 16.98 6.02 2.79
C ALA A 94 16.83 6.37 1.31
N GLN A 95 17.77 5.96 0.44
CA GLN A 95 17.67 6.20 -1.01
C GLN A 95 16.45 5.57 -1.68
N PHE A 96 15.82 4.56 -1.05
CA PHE A 96 14.61 3.92 -1.58
C PHE A 96 13.32 4.51 -1.02
N ASN A 97 13.37 5.25 0.09
CA ASN A 97 12.17 5.83 0.69
C ASN A 97 11.56 6.88 -0.26
N GLY A 98 10.23 6.88 -0.37
CA GLY A 98 9.47 7.72 -1.30
C GLY A 98 9.42 7.19 -2.74
N GLN A 99 10.15 6.12 -3.09
CA GLN A 99 10.03 5.51 -4.41
C GLN A 99 8.78 4.63 -4.50
N MET A 100 8.14 4.66 -5.67
CA MET A 100 7.14 3.65 -6.02
C MET A 100 7.81 2.30 -6.27
N ALA A 101 7.10 1.24 -5.93
CA ALA A 101 7.46 -0.11 -6.29
C ALA A 101 6.22 -0.98 -6.52
N GLN A 102 6.39 -2.08 -7.24
CA GLN A 102 5.38 -3.12 -7.36
C GLN A 102 5.77 -4.34 -6.53
N ILE A 103 4.83 -4.88 -5.76
CA ILE A 103 5.05 -6.14 -5.03
C ILE A 103 5.09 -7.28 -6.04
N MET A 104 6.23 -7.97 -6.12
CA MET A 104 6.43 -9.10 -7.02
C MET A 104 6.16 -10.43 -6.31
N GLU A 105 6.56 -10.54 -5.04
CA GLU A 105 6.50 -11.78 -4.27
C GLU A 105 6.24 -11.51 -2.79
N LEU A 106 5.60 -12.49 -2.14
CA LEU A 106 5.29 -12.53 -0.71
C LEU A 106 6.11 -13.62 -0.04
N ASP A 107 7.08 -13.24 0.79
CA ASP A 107 7.81 -14.15 1.67
C ASP A 107 7.21 -14.07 3.07
N ARG A 108 6.28 -14.98 3.37
CA ARG A 108 5.53 -15.01 4.64
C ARG A 108 6.38 -15.49 5.81
N GLU A 109 7.38 -16.33 5.54
CA GLU A 109 8.29 -16.83 6.58
C GLU A 109 9.24 -15.71 7.03
N ALA A 110 9.82 -14.98 6.06
CA ALA A 110 10.69 -13.85 6.37
C ALA A 110 9.94 -12.54 6.66
N MET A 111 8.61 -12.52 6.49
CA MET A 111 7.73 -11.35 6.62
C MET A 111 8.19 -10.17 5.74
N ARG A 112 8.50 -10.47 4.48
CA ARG A 112 9.09 -9.54 3.51
C ARG A 112 8.44 -9.60 2.15
N TYR A 113 8.32 -8.45 1.51
CA TYR A 113 8.03 -8.34 0.09
C TYR A 113 9.33 -8.39 -0.70
N THR A 114 9.32 -9.06 -1.85
CA THR A 114 10.21 -8.71 -2.96
C THR A 114 9.49 -7.65 -3.79
N VAL A 115 10.10 -6.48 -3.98
CA VAL A 115 9.50 -5.37 -4.73
C VAL A 115 10.39 -4.95 -5.90
N PHE A 116 9.77 -4.55 -7.01
CA PHE A 116 10.43 -3.94 -8.15
C PHE A 116 10.22 -2.42 -8.11
N CYS A 117 11.28 -1.68 -7.78
CA CYS A 117 11.27 -0.24 -7.62
C CYS A 117 11.22 0.48 -8.97
N GLN A 118 10.66 1.68 -8.98
CA GLN A 118 10.56 2.53 -10.18
C GLN A 118 11.92 2.88 -10.82
N ASN A 119 13.03 2.77 -10.06
CA ASN A 119 14.38 2.96 -10.57
C ASN A 119 14.99 1.71 -11.22
N GLY A 120 14.18 0.66 -11.45
CA GLY A 120 14.59 -0.60 -12.08
C GLY A 120 15.28 -1.59 -11.14
N LYS A 121 15.44 -1.28 -9.85
CA LYS A 121 16.04 -2.22 -8.87
C LYS A 121 14.99 -3.10 -8.23
N GLN A 122 15.36 -4.35 -7.95
CA GLN A 122 14.59 -5.26 -7.13
C GLN A 122 15.20 -5.37 -5.74
N ILE A 123 14.40 -5.25 -4.68
CA ILE A 123 14.86 -5.34 -3.29
C ILE A 123 13.89 -6.16 -2.43
N LYS A 124 14.37 -6.67 -1.29
CA LYS A 124 13.55 -7.32 -0.26
C LYS A 124 13.35 -6.40 0.95
N ILE A 125 12.10 -6.09 1.29
CA ILE A 125 11.73 -5.15 2.35
C ILE A 125 10.69 -5.77 3.29
N LYS A 126 10.61 -5.34 4.55
CA LYS A 126 9.59 -5.86 5.46
C LYS A 126 8.20 -5.42 5.01
N PHE A 127 7.17 -6.15 5.41
CA PHE A 127 5.79 -5.75 5.14
C PHE A 127 5.45 -4.35 5.71
N ASP A 128 6.15 -3.95 6.76
CA ASP A 128 5.96 -2.69 7.48
C ASP A 128 6.51 -1.47 6.72
N ASN A 129 7.29 -1.68 5.66
CA ASN A 129 8.05 -0.63 4.96
C ASN A 129 7.35 -0.10 3.71
N VAL A 130 6.02 -0.19 3.65
CA VAL A 130 5.24 0.21 2.48
C VAL A 130 3.90 0.85 2.83
N LEU A 131 3.48 1.78 1.98
CA LEU A 131 2.11 2.31 1.92
C LEU A 131 1.49 2.05 0.54
N CYS A 132 0.19 1.78 0.52
CA CYS A 132 -0.63 1.46 -0.64
C CYS A 132 -1.40 2.68 -1.17
#